data_AF-E1SUC4-F1
#
_entry.id   AF-E1SUC4-F1
#
_cell.length_a   1.000
_cell.length_b   1.000
_cell.length_c   1.000
_cell.angle_alpha   90.00
_cell.angle_beta   90.00
_cell.angle_gamma   90.00
#
_symmetry.space_group_name_H-M   'P 1'
#
loop_
_entity.id
_entity.type
_entity.pdbx_description
1 polymer ?
#
loop_
_entity_poly.entity_id
_entity_poly.type
_entity_poly.pdbx_seq_one_letter_code
_entity_poly.pdbx_strand_id
1 'polypeptide(L)'
;MSKKTYEFVEDSFFLSRRKFMAVGAAFMAALALPIGWIASRIQSRNDYINARTAGLYKDDAIAALRVSHANPAVAKYYEEFGGKPLGHTSHELLHTHFIDRTKLKG
;
A
#
# COMPACT_ATOMS: atom_id res chain seq x y z
N MET A 1 25.22 4.29 71.87
CA MET A 1 24.65 3.61 70.69
C MET A 1 23.12 3.58 70.85
N SER A 2 22.41 4.46 70.15
CA SER A 2 20.94 4.55 70.21
C SER A 2 20.34 3.39 69.42
N LYS A 3 19.60 2.50 70.10
CA LYS A 3 18.87 1.40 69.45
C LYS A 3 17.72 2.01 68.65
N LYS A 4 17.88 2.12 67.33
CA LYS A 4 16.75 2.42 66.44
C LYS A 4 15.87 1.17 66.38
N THR A 5 14.67 1.28 66.91
CA THR A 5 13.62 0.27 66.77
C THR A 5 13.02 0.42 65.37
N TYR A 6 13.13 -0.61 64.54
CA TYR A 6 12.50 -0.63 63.23
C TYR A 6 11.05 -1.07 63.41
N GLU A 7 10.11 -0.15 63.26
CA GLU A 7 8.70 -0.49 63.05
C GLU A 7 8.56 -0.96 61.61
N PHE A 8 8.27 -2.25 61.43
CA PHE A 8 7.93 -2.80 60.12
C PHE A 8 6.53 -2.30 59.75
N VAL A 9 6.47 -1.21 58.98
CA VAL A 9 5.25 -0.76 58.33
C VAL A 9 5.12 -1.59 57.05
N GLU A 10 4.14 -2.49 57.01
CA GLU A 10 3.80 -3.18 55.76
C GLU A 10 3.40 -2.14 54.72
N ASP A 11 4.10 -2.09 53.60
CA ASP A 11 3.66 -1.31 52.44
C ASP A 11 2.28 -1.84 52.03
N SER A 12 1.24 -1.05 52.28
CA SER A 12 -0.15 -1.35 51.97
C SER A 12 -0.46 -1.41 50.46
N PHE A 13 0.55 -1.57 49.61
CA PHE A 13 0.41 -1.70 48.17
C PHE A 13 0.05 -3.16 47.79
N PHE A 14 -1.10 -3.63 48.25
CA PHE A 14 -1.59 -4.99 47.96
C PHE A 14 -2.32 -5.06 46.61
N LEU A 15 -1.56 -4.97 45.52
CA LEU A 15 -2.07 -5.35 44.21
C LEU A 15 -2.05 -6.89 44.09
N SER A 16 -3.13 -7.54 44.52
CA SER A 16 -3.27 -9.01 44.40
C SER A 16 -3.06 -9.47 42.94
N ARG A 17 -2.55 -10.69 42.74
CA ARG A 17 -2.33 -11.28 41.39
C ARG A 17 -3.55 -11.12 40.47
N ARG A 18 -4.76 -11.32 40.98
CA ARG A 18 -6.01 -11.16 40.21
C ARG A 18 -6.27 -9.71 39.79
N LYS A 19 -6.01 -8.74 40.69
CA LYS A 19 -6.11 -7.31 40.39
C LYS A 19 -5.02 -6.86 39.40
N PHE A 20 -3.79 -7.37 39.54
CA PHE A 20 -2.71 -7.12 38.59
C PHE A 20 -3.05 -7.62 37.18
N MET A 21 -3.54 -8.86 37.06
CA MET A 21 -3.98 -9.41 35.76
C MET A 21 -5.15 -8.63 35.17
N ALA A 22 -6.11 -8.19 36.00
CA ALA A 22 -7.25 -7.39 35.52
C ALA A 22 -6.82 -6.01 34.99
N VAL A 23 -5.92 -5.32 35.71
CA VAL A 23 -5.36 -4.02 35.29
C VAL A 23 -4.50 -4.18 34.03
N GLY A 24 -3.67 -5.23 33.98
CA GLY A 24 -2.86 -5.54 32.79
C GLY A 24 -3.71 -5.82 31.56
N ALA A 25 -4.79 -6.61 31.70
CA ALA A 25 -5.72 -6.87 30.62
C ALA A 25 -6.44 -5.59 30.15
N ALA A 26 -6.86 -4.73 31.08
CA ALA A 26 -7.47 -3.44 30.75
C ALA A 26 -6.51 -2.51 30.00
N PHE A 27 -5.22 -2.49 30.38
CA PHE A 27 -4.19 -1.70 29.71
C PHE A 27 -3.92 -2.21 28.28
N MET A 28 -3.81 -3.53 28.10
CA MET A 28 -3.64 -4.13 26.78
C MET A 28 -4.85 -3.85 25.86
N ALA A 29 -6.07 -3.93 26.39
CA ALA A 29 -7.27 -3.56 25.64
C ALA A 29 -7.27 -2.06 25.26
N ALA A 30 -6.89 -1.20 26.19
CA ALA A 30 -6.80 0.25 25.96
C ALA A 30 -5.75 0.63 24.90
N LEU A 31 -4.66 -0.14 24.77
CA LEU A 31 -3.67 0.04 23.71
C LEU A 31 -4.10 -0.57 22.37
N ALA A 32 -4.81 -1.70 22.39
CA ALA A 32 -5.26 -2.39 21.18
C ALA A 32 -6.28 -1.57 20.37
N LEU A 33 -7.20 -0.86 21.05
CA LEU A 33 -8.21 -0.03 20.41
C LEU A 33 -7.63 1.10 19.51
N PRO A 34 -6.71 1.97 19.99
CA PRO A 34 -6.11 3.00 19.16
C PRO A 34 -5.20 2.41 18.08
N ILE A 35 -4.50 1.30 18.33
CA ILE A 35 -3.69 0.62 17.30
C ILE A 35 -4.58 0.11 16.16
N GLY A 36 -5.72 -0.53 16.48
CA GLY A 36 -6.68 -1.00 15.49
C GLY A 36 -7.31 0.15 14.68
N TRP A 37 -7.60 1.28 15.32
CA TRP A 37 -8.12 2.47 14.66
C TRP A 37 -7.09 3.16 13.74
N ILE A 38 -5.82 3.23 14.14
CA ILE A 38 -4.74 3.77 13.29
C ILE A 38 -4.49 2.84 12.10
N ALA A 39 -4.44 1.52 12.33
CA ALA A 39 -4.24 0.53 11.27
C ALA A 39 -5.35 0.59 10.21
N SER A 40 -6.62 0.72 10.62
CA SER A 40 -7.74 0.85 9.69
C SER A 40 -7.70 2.14 8.87
N ARG A 41 -7.19 3.25 9.43
CA ARG A 41 -6.96 4.51 8.71
C ARG A 41 -5.81 4.44 7.71
N ILE A 42 -4.81 3.59 7.95
CA ILE A 42 -3.72 3.34 6.97
C ILE A 42 -4.26 2.49 5.83
N GLN A 43 -5.04 1.45 6.13
CA GLN A 43 -5.68 0.60 5.12
C GLN A 43 -6.57 1.42 4.17
N SER A 44 -7.34 2.38 4.70
CA SER A 44 -8.25 3.20 3.89
C SER A 44 -7.55 4.10 2.86
N ARG A 45 -6.23 4.25 2.91
CA ARG A 45 -5.47 5.08 1.95
C ARG A 45 -5.33 4.44 0.57
N ASN A 46 -5.47 3.13 0.45
CA ASN A 46 -5.33 2.45 -0.85
C ASN A 46 -6.66 1.92 -1.42
N ASP A 47 -7.75 1.98 -0.65
CA ASP A 47 -9.03 1.40 -1.05
C ASP A 47 -9.57 2.00 -2.35
N TYR A 48 -9.41 3.32 -2.56
CA TYR A 48 -9.86 3.97 -3.80
C TYR A 48 -8.99 3.57 -5.01
N ILE A 49 -7.69 3.36 -4.82
CA ILE A 49 -6.79 2.87 -5.88
C ILE A 49 -7.20 1.44 -6.24
N ASN A 50 -7.41 0.58 -5.25
CA ASN A 50 -7.82 -0.80 -5.44
C ASN A 50 -9.19 -0.88 -6.12
N ALA A 51 -10.16 -0.06 -5.71
CA ALA A 51 -11.48 -0.01 -6.33
C ALA A 51 -11.41 0.44 -7.80
N ARG A 52 -10.60 1.46 -8.12
CA ARG A 52 -10.40 1.92 -9.51
C ARG A 52 -9.76 0.83 -10.37
N THR A 53 -8.71 0.21 -9.85
CA THR A 53 -7.99 -0.88 -10.52
C THR A 53 -8.92 -2.07 -10.79
N ALA A 54 -9.73 -2.46 -9.79
CA ALA A 54 -10.70 -3.54 -9.95
C ALA A 54 -11.78 -3.22 -11.00
N GLY A 55 -12.27 -1.98 -11.05
CA GLY A 55 -13.20 -1.53 -12.07
C GLY A 55 -12.61 -1.62 -13.49
N LEU A 56 -11.40 -1.08 -13.68
CA LEU A 56 -10.70 -1.11 -14.97
C LEU A 56 -10.49 -2.55 -15.49
N TYR A 57 -10.06 -3.48 -14.62
CA TYR A 57 -9.87 -4.87 -15.02
C TYR A 57 -11.19 -5.60 -15.27
N LYS A 58 -12.27 -5.25 -14.56
CA LYS A 58 -13.59 -5.79 -14.83
C LYS A 58 -14.08 -5.39 -16.23
N ASP A 59 -13.87 -4.13 -16.60
CA ASP A 59 -14.27 -3.61 -17.91
C ASP A 59 -13.44 -4.24 -19.05
N ASP A 60 -12.13 -4.42 -18.84
CA ASP A 60 -11.25 -5.12 -19.79
C ASP A 60 -11.65 -6.59 -19.98
N ALA A 61 -12.03 -7.29 -18.90
CA ALA A 61 -12.41 -8.69 -18.95
C ALA A 61 -13.71 -8.96 -19.76
N ILE A 62 -14.62 -7.99 -19.82
CA ILE A 62 -15.87 -8.09 -20.60
C ILE A 62 -15.74 -7.54 -22.02
N ALA A 63 -14.62 -6.91 -22.36
CA ALA A 63 -14.41 -6.35 -23.69
C ALA A 63 -14.33 -7.45 -24.75
N ALA A 64 -15.13 -7.34 -25.80
CA ALA A 64 -15.11 -8.29 -26.93
C ALA A 64 -13.76 -8.28 -27.68
N LEU A 65 -13.07 -7.15 -27.68
CA LEU A 65 -11.78 -6.92 -28.34
C LEU A 65 -10.75 -6.48 -27.30
N ARG A 66 -9.88 -7.41 -26.89
CA ARG A 66 -8.94 -7.23 -25.78
C ARG A 66 -7.46 -7.21 -26.17
N VAL A 67 -7.15 -7.48 -27.45
CA VAL A 67 -5.77 -7.53 -27.95
C VAL A 67 -5.55 -6.50 -29.05
N SER A 68 -4.50 -5.69 -28.91
CA SER A 68 -4.25 -4.55 -29.80
C SER A 68 -4.07 -4.93 -31.27
N HIS A 69 -3.49 -6.10 -31.55
CA HIS A 69 -3.29 -6.57 -32.93
C HIS A 69 -4.58 -7.05 -33.62
N ALA A 70 -5.65 -7.32 -32.86
CA ALA A 70 -6.96 -7.64 -33.42
C ALA A 70 -7.83 -6.39 -33.62
N ASN A 71 -7.37 -5.20 -33.18
CA ASN A 71 -8.12 -3.96 -33.35
C ASN A 71 -8.17 -3.58 -34.85
N PRO A 72 -9.38 -3.47 -35.46
CA PRO A 72 -9.53 -3.17 -36.88
C PRO A 72 -8.89 -1.84 -37.29
N ALA A 73 -8.93 -0.82 -36.42
CA ALA A 73 -8.33 0.48 -36.70
C ALA A 73 -6.80 0.40 -36.73
N VAL A 74 -6.20 -0.43 -35.86
CA VAL A 74 -4.75 -0.67 -35.83
C VAL A 74 -4.31 -1.44 -37.07
N ALA A 75 -5.05 -2.50 -37.44
CA ALA A 75 -4.79 -3.27 -38.64
C ALA A 75 -4.82 -2.37 -39.89
N LYS A 76 -5.88 -1.55 -40.02
CA LYS A 76 -6.04 -0.58 -41.11
C LYS A 76 -4.88 0.43 -41.17
N TYR A 77 -4.47 0.98 -40.02
CA TYR A 77 -3.34 1.89 -39.94
C TYR A 77 -2.06 1.27 -40.51
N TYR A 78 -1.74 0.03 -40.14
CA TYR A 78 -0.55 -0.65 -40.66
C TYR A 78 -0.67 -1.03 -42.14
N GLU A 79 -1.85 -1.45 -42.59
CA GLU A 79 -2.11 -1.80 -43.98
C GLU A 79 -1.99 -0.59 -44.92
N GLU A 80 -2.57 0.55 -44.54
CA GLU A 80 -2.65 1.73 -45.40
C GLU A 80 -1.46 2.69 -45.27
N PHE A 81 -0.77 2.70 -44.13
CA PHE A 81 0.25 3.72 -43.84
C PHE A 81 1.48 3.19 -43.07
N GLY A 82 1.27 2.58 -41.90
CA GLY A 82 2.35 2.21 -40.98
C GLY A 82 3.26 1.09 -41.47
N GLY A 83 2.84 0.36 -42.51
CA GLY A 83 3.56 -0.78 -43.09
C GLY A 83 3.63 -1.95 -42.12
N LYS A 84 4.82 -2.20 -41.57
CA LYS A 84 5.06 -3.29 -40.61
C LYS A 84 5.51 -2.75 -39.25
N PRO A 85 5.13 -3.40 -38.13
CA PRO A 85 5.74 -3.13 -36.83
C PRO A 85 7.26 -3.21 -36.93
N LEU A 86 7.97 -2.31 -36.24
CA LEU A 86 9.43 -2.17 -36.31
C LEU A 86 9.98 -1.84 -37.72
N GLY A 87 9.13 -1.44 -38.67
CA GLY A 87 9.55 -0.93 -39.98
C GLY A 87 10.11 0.50 -39.90
N HIS A 88 10.64 0.99 -41.02
CA HIS A 88 11.24 2.32 -41.09
C HIS A 88 10.29 3.44 -40.64
N THR A 89 9.10 3.53 -41.25
CA THR A 89 8.07 4.52 -40.89
C THR A 89 7.62 4.39 -39.43
N SER A 90 7.49 3.17 -38.90
CA SER A 90 7.17 2.95 -37.49
C SER A 90 8.30 3.39 -36.56
N HIS A 91 9.56 3.18 -36.94
CA HIS A 91 10.72 3.60 -36.16
C HIS A 91 10.83 5.14 -36.12
N GLU A 92 10.59 5.79 -37.25
CA GLU A 92 10.66 7.25 -37.34
C GLU A 92 9.55 7.93 -36.52
N LEU A 93 8.32 7.40 -36.56
CA LEU A 93 7.16 8.05 -35.94
C LEU A 93 6.86 7.58 -34.51
N LEU A 94 7.07 6.30 -34.21
CA LEU A 94 6.57 5.67 -32.98
C LEU A 94 7.68 5.28 -32.01
N HIS A 95 8.95 5.33 -32.42
CA HIS A 95 10.08 5.02 -31.54
C HIS A 95 10.75 6.30 -31.06
N THR A 96 11.51 6.18 -29.97
CA THR A 96 12.25 7.29 -29.38
C THR A 96 13.62 6.82 -28.90
N HIS A 97 14.47 7.78 -28.55
CA HIS A 97 15.80 7.53 -28.03
C HIS A 97 15.97 8.18 -26.66
N PHE A 98 16.75 7.52 -25.81
CA PHE A 98 17.09 8.03 -24.48
C PHE A 98 18.44 8.74 -24.52
N ILE A 99 18.56 9.76 -23.68
CA ILE A 99 19.81 10.49 -23.44
C ILE A 99 20.19 10.31 -21.97
N ASP A 100 21.46 10.07 -21.70
CA ASP A 100 21.98 9.97 -20.34
C ASP A 100 21.89 11.33 -19.66
N ARG A 101 21.14 11.38 -18.56
CA ARG A 101 20.88 12.59 -17.77
C ARG A 101 21.53 12.56 -16.39
N THR A 102 22.37 11.56 -16.11
CA THR A 102 23.00 11.37 -14.78
C THR A 102 23.92 12.52 -14.36
N LYS A 103 24.48 13.28 -15.32
CA LYS A 103 25.36 14.43 -15.07
C LYS A 103 24.68 15.79 -15.23
N LEU A 104 23.34 15.85 -15.28
CA LEU A 104 22.66 17.14 -15.22
C LEU A 104 22.91 17.73 -13.83
N LYS A 105 23.84 18.68 -13.73
CA LYS A 105 24.08 19.47 -12.53
C LYS A 105 22.80 20.25 -12.23
N GLY A 106 22.04 19.77 -11.25
CA GLY A 106 21.05 20.57 -10.52
C GLY A 106 21.73 21.48 -9.52
#